data_AF-D6GRE4-F1
#
_entry.id   AF-D6GRE4-F1
#
_cell.length_a   1.000
_cell.length_b   1.000
_cell.length_c   1.000
_cell.angle_alpha   90.00
_cell.angle_beta   90.00
_cell.angle_gamma   90.00
#
_symmetry.space_group_name_H-M   'P 1'
#
loop_
_entity.id
_entity.type
_entity.pdbx_description
1 polymer ?
#
loop_
_entity_poly.entity_id
_entity_poly.type
_entity_poly.pdbx_seq_one_letter_code
_entity_poly.pdbx_strand_id
1 'polypeptide(L)'
;MGGDRKNYRLFLCEKIKEGGIMDFDYFYNREAERFNFLKVPEILVDGEEFRGLSAEAIILYSMLLKRTGMSFKNNWIDKEGRVFIYFTVEEIMKRRNLSKPTAIKILDELDVKKGIGLIERVRLGLGKPNIIYVKDFMSISEVKETDLLKLKTFTSEVKNIDLRSKENELQEVKTLYPNYIDNNKSEYSKRDFMKLGTFQNVFLTAEDVSELQITMNGQLDNYIERLSSYSKSTGKTYKDHKATILSWFYKDQGTKKADKTSNIPTWEEYDKGEHL
;
A
#
# COMPACT_ATOMS: atom_id res chain seq x y z
N MET A 1 -19.03 25.90 2.15
CA MET A 1 -18.37 27.12 2.64
C MET A 1 -16.90 26.81 2.88
N GLY A 2 -16.03 27.19 1.94
CA GLY A 2 -14.59 26.91 2.02
C GLY A 2 -13.88 27.91 2.92
N GLY A 3 -13.81 27.59 4.22
CA GLY A 3 -13.00 28.35 5.17
C GLY A 3 -11.51 28.08 4.94
N ASP A 4 -10.75 29.14 4.70
CA ASP A 4 -9.32 29.11 4.44
C ASP A 4 -8.57 28.40 5.58
N ARG A 5 -8.14 27.15 5.37
CA ARG A 5 -7.41 26.32 6.35
C ARG A 5 -6.15 26.99 6.91
N LYS A 6 -5.59 27.97 6.18
CA LYS A 6 -4.46 28.79 6.64
C LYS A 6 -4.84 29.70 7.83
N ASN A 7 -6.05 30.25 7.84
CA ASN A 7 -6.53 31.13 8.91
C ASN A 7 -6.77 30.37 10.22
N TYR A 8 -7.33 29.15 10.15
CA TYR A 8 -7.57 28.34 11.35
C TYR A 8 -6.26 27.95 12.07
N ARG A 9 -5.23 27.57 11.32
CA ARG A 9 -3.94 27.16 11.91
C ARG A 9 -3.19 28.34 12.54
N LEU A 10 -3.27 29.51 11.93
CA LEU A 10 -2.67 30.74 12.47
C LEU A 10 -3.39 31.17 13.76
N PHE A 11 -4.73 31.17 13.73
CA PHE A 11 -5.58 31.50 14.88
C PHE A 11 -5.34 30.58 16.08
N LEU A 12 -5.23 29.27 15.86
CA LEU A 12 -4.91 28.30 16.92
C LEU A 12 -3.52 28.50 17.52
N CYS A 13 -2.51 28.76 16.68
CA CYS A 13 -1.16 29.03 17.16
C CYS A 13 -1.09 30.31 18.01
N GLU A 14 -1.90 31.32 17.70
CA GLU A 14 -1.96 32.58 18.44
C GLU A 14 -2.63 32.38 19.81
N LYS A 15 -3.77 31.69 19.85
CA LYS A 15 -4.47 31.28 21.09
C LYS A 15 -3.60 30.45 22.05
N ILE A 16 -2.78 29.52 21.53
CA ILE A 16 -1.86 28.70 22.35
C ILE A 16 -0.74 29.56 22.95
N LYS A 17 -0.23 30.55 22.20
CA LYS A 17 0.82 31.47 22.69
C LYS A 17 0.30 32.43 23.76
N GLU A 18 -0.98 32.76 23.73
CA GLU A 18 -1.65 33.61 24.74
C GLU A 18 -2.06 32.85 26.01
N GLY A 19 -1.64 31.58 26.17
CA GLY A 19 -2.00 30.77 27.35
C GLY A 19 -3.47 30.32 27.37
N GLY A 20 -4.17 30.40 26.24
CA GLY A 20 -5.52 29.90 26.10
C GLY A 20 -5.57 28.38 26.24
N ILE A 21 -6.36 27.89 27.20
CA ILE A 21 -6.70 26.46 27.32
C ILE A 21 -7.48 26.06 26.08
N MET A 22 -7.01 25.01 25.38
CA MET A 22 -7.73 24.45 24.25
C MET A 22 -8.94 23.66 24.78
N ASP A 23 -10.14 24.18 24.54
CA ASP A 23 -11.39 23.48 24.81
C ASP A 23 -11.70 22.54 23.64
N PHE A 24 -11.57 21.24 23.86
CA PHE A 24 -11.80 20.21 22.86
C PHE A 24 -13.19 19.60 23.05
N ASP A 25 -14.01 19.65 22.00
CA ASP A 25 -15.36 19.07 22.02
C ASP A 25 -15.34 17.56 21.73
N TYR A 26 -16.41 16.86 22.14
CA TYR A 26 -16.56 15.42 21.95
C TYR A 26 -16.76 15.04 20.46
N PHE A 27 -16.45 13.79 20.14
CA PHE A 27 -16.56 13.28 18.77
C PHE A 27 -18.02 12.96 18.41
N TYR A 28 -18.73 13.90 17.78
CA TYR A 28 -20.15 13.74 17.38
C TYR A 28 -20.36 13.22 15.96
N ASN A 29 -19.58 12.23 15.51
CA ASN A 29 -19.73 11.60 14.18
C ASN A 29 -19.78 12.62 13.00
N ARG A 30 -18.92 13.64 13.05
CA ARG A 30 -18.75 14.58 11.95
C ARG A 30 -17.70 14.10 10.94
N GLU A 31 -18.21 13.73 9.77
CA GLU A 31 -17.73 14.14 8.43
C GLU A 31 -16.41 13.54 7.91
N ALA A 32 -16.57 12.74 6.84
CA ALA A 32 -15.59 12.16 5.93
C ALA A 32 -14.46 13.09 5.41
N GLU A 33 -14.43 14.38 5.78
CA GLU A 33 -13.43 15.36 5.36
C GLU A 33 -12.25 15.55 6.33
N ARG A 34 -12.29 14.97 7.54
CA ARG A 34 -11.13 14.91 8.47
C ARG A 34 -10.07 13.85 8.08
N PHE A 35 -10.33 13.05 7.05
CA PHE A 35 -9.73 11.73 6.79
C PHE A 35 -8.45 11.79 5.91
N ASN A 36 -7.60 12.82 6.07
CA ASN A 36 -6.31 12.85 5.38
C ASN A 36 -5.27 11.99 6.11
N PHE A 37 -5.45 10.67 6.08
CA PHE A 37 -4.61 9.76 6.85
C PHE A 37 -3.19 9.63 6.30
N LEU A 38 -2.32 9.28 7.22
CA LEU A 38 -1.03 8.71 6.94
C LEU A 38 -1.16 7.20 7.16
N LYS A 39 -0.89 6.41 6.12
CA LYS A 39 -0.90 4.95 6.24
C LYS A 39 0.49 4.53 6.73
N VAL A 40 0.54 3.87 7.88
CA VAL A 40 1.75 3.29 8.44
C VAL A 40 1.59 1.77 8.36
N PRO A 41 2.44 1.06 7.59
CA PRO A 41 2.47 -0.40 7.61
C PRO A 41 2.82 -0.91 9.02
N GLU A 42 2.04 -1.87 9.54
CA GLU A 42 2.25 -2.45 10.88
C GLU A 42 3.64 -3.09 11.01
N ILE A 43 4.17 -3.68 9.93
CA ILE A 43 5.51 -4.26 9.92
C ILE A 43 6.61 -3.23 10.25
N LEU A 44 6.44 -1.95 9.90
CA LEU A 44 7.42 -0.93 10.26
C LEU A 44 7.39 -0.59 11.76
N VAL A 45 6.32 -0.93 12.45
CA VAL A 45 6.11 -0.67 13.88
C VAL A 45 6.56 -1.87 14.71
N ASP A 46 6.11 -3.07 14.31
CA ASP A 46 6.25 -4.29 15.11
C ASP A 46 7.33 -5.25 14.58
N GLY A 47 7.77 -5.08 13.32
CA GLY A 47 8.75 -5.94 12.68
C GLY A 47 10.14 -5.84 13.34
N GLU A 48 10.79 -6.97 13.56
CA GLU A 48 12.09 -7.02 14.23
C GLU A 48 13.18 -6.32 13.42
N GLU A 49 13.10 -6.41 12.09
CA GLU A 49 14.01 -5.74 11.16
C GLU A 49 13.91 -4.21 11.24
N PHE A 50 12.77 -3.66 11.71
CA PHE A 50 12.51 -2.22 11.82
C PHE A 50 12.64 -1.69 13.26
N ARG A 51 12.95 -2.53 14.25
CA ARG A 51 13.02 -2.14 15.69
C ARG A 51 14.01 -1.00 15.98
N GLY A 52 14.99 -0.78 15.10
CA GLY A 52 15.95 0.32 15.19
C GLY A 52 15.41 1.69 14.76
N LEU A 53 14.21 1.76 14.17
CA LEU A 53 13.62 3.00 13.69
C LEU A 53 12.92 3.76 14.81
N SER A 54 13.15 5.08 14.86
CA SER A 54 12.33 5.96 15.68
C SER A 54 10.89 6.06 15.14
N ALA A 55 9.92 6.32 16.02
CA ALA A 55 8.53 6.60 15.62
C ALA A 55 8.47 7.77 14.62
N GLU A 56 9.27 8.80 14.84
CA GLU A 56 9.46 9.91 13.90
C GLU A 56 9.92 9.47 12.52
N ALA A 57 10.85 8.51 12.41
CA ALA A 57 11.32 7.95 11.15
C ALA A 57 10.23 7.15 10.43
N ILE A 58 9.45 6.35 11.16
CA ILE A 58 8.31 5.60 10.59
C ILE A 58 7.25 6.57 10.04
N ILE A 59 6.93 7.62 10.79
CA ILE A 59 6.00 8.68 10.35
C ILE A 59 6.59 9.43 9.14
N LEU A 60 7.90 9.74 9.14
CA LEU A 60 8.53 10.39 8.00
C LEU A 60 8.44 9.50 6.76
N TYR A 61 8.80 8.22 6.87
CA TYR A 61 8.75 7.26 5.77
C TYR A 61 7.35 7.14 5.16
N SER A 62 6.32 7.00 5.98
CA SER A 62 4.94 6.98 5.49
C SER A 62 4.52 8.28 4.78
N MET A 63 5.07 9.44 5.19
CA MET A 63 4.86 10.71 4.46
C MET A 63 5.56 10.69 3.10
N LEU A 64 6.76 10.10 3.01
CA LEU A 64 7.50 9.94 1.76
C LEU A 64 6.74 9.01 0.82
N LEU A 65 6.25 7.86 1.29
CA LEU A 65 5.41 6.93 0.50
C LEU A 65 4.19 7.63 -0.10
N LYS A 66 3.46 8.39 0.73
CA LYS A 66 2.33 9.18 0.25
C LYS A 66 2.73 10.18 -0.83
N ARG A 67 3.91 10.79 -0.71
CA ARG A 67 4.45 11.72 -1.71
C ARG A 67 4.88 10.99 -2.98
N THR A 68 5.46 9.80 -2.88
CA THR A 68 5.82 8.96 -4.04
C THR A 68 4.59 8.67 -4.90
N GLY A 69 3.44 8.37 -4.29
CA GLY A 69 2.18 8.21 -5.03
C GLY A 69 1.75 9.46 -5.81
N MET A 70 2.05 10.66 -5.31
CA MET A 70 1.81 11.93 -6.04
C MET A 70 2.86 12.14 -7.14
N SER A 71 4.13 11.82 -6.88
CA SER A 71 5.22 11.94 -7.85
C SER A 71 5.05 11.00 -9.04
N PHE A 72 4.56 9.78 -8.81
CA PHE A 72 4.19 8.84 -9.87
C PHE A 72 3.11 9.43 -10.81
N LYS A 73 2.04 10.00 -10.23
CA LYS A 73 0.98 10.69 -11.00
C LYS A 73 1.50 11.89 -11.80
N ASN A 74 2.54 12.55 -11.32
CA ASN A 74 3.20 13.66 -12.00
C ASN A 74 4.31 13.22 -12.98
N ASN A 75 4.43 11.92 -13.25
CA ASN A 75 5.43 11.35 -14.13
C ASN A 75 6.89 11.70 -13.73
N TRP A 76 7.15 11.84 -12.42
CA TRP A 76 8.50 12.01 -11.87
C TRP A 76 9.17 10.65 -11.74
N ILE A 77 9.56 10.13 -12.89
CA ILE A 77 10.12 8.80 -13.08
C ILE A 77 11.47 8.97 -13.79
N ASP A 78 12.49 8.24 -13.34
CA ASP A 78 13.79 8.26 -13.98
C ASP A 78 13.84 7.32 -15.21
N LYS A 79 15.02 7.20 -15.84
CA LYS A 79 15.21 6.36 -17.03
C LYS A 79 15.06 4.87 -16.77
N GLU A 80 15.18 4.44 -15.51
CA GLU A 80 15.08 3.05 -15.07
C GLU A 80 13.67 2.72 -14.58
N GLY A 81 12.71 3.64 -14.70
CA GLY A 81 11.34 3.44 -14.24
C GLY A 81 11.15 3.67 -12.75
N ARG A 82 12.13 4.23 -12.03
CA ARG A 82 12.03 4.49 -10.59
C ARG A 82 11.41 5.85 -10.33
N VAL A 83 10.45 5.87 -9.41
CA VAL A 83 9.82 7.13 -8.96
C VAL A 83 10.75 7.84 -7.98
N PHE A 84 10.93 9.15 -8.19
CA PHE A 84 11.68 10.00 -7.27
C PHE A 84 10.83 11.14 -6.75
N ILE A 85 11.17 11.63 -5.56
CA ILE A 85 10.53 12.79 -4.93
C ILE A 85 11.55 13.88 -4.66
N TYR A 86 11.14 15.13 -4.84
CA TYR A 86 11.85 16.27 -4.25
C TYR A 86 11.32 16.49 -2.85
N PHE A 87 12.17 16.39 -1.82
CA PHE A 87 11.75 16.66 -0.44
C PHE A 87 12.91 17.23 0.37
N THR A 88 12.79 18.49 0.76
CA THR A 88 13.89 19.21 1.42
C THR A 88 13.85 19.05 2.93
N VAL A 89 15.00 19.26 3.58
CA VAL A 89 15.11 19.24 5.04
C VAL A 89 14.22 20.33 5.65
N GLU A 90 14.14 21.49 5.01
CA GLU A 90 13.30 22.61 5.43
C GLU A 90 11.81 22.26 5.39
N GLU A 91 11.38 21.49 4.39
CA GLU A 91 9.98 21.03 4.30
C GLU A 91 9.64 20.05 5.43
N ILE A 92 10.58 19.18 5.79
CA ILE A 92 10.45 18.25 6.94
C ILE A 92 10.36 19.04 8.24
N MET A 93 11.30 19.95 8.46
CA MET A 93 11.32 20.82 9.65
C MET A 93 10.00 21.56 9.81
N LYS A 94 9.47 22.16 8.74
CA LYS A 94 8.23 22.92 8.79
C LYS A 94 7.01 22.05 9.05
N ARG A 95 6.93 20.87 8.45
CA ARG A 95 5.77 19.97 8.61
C ARG A 95 5.73 19.27 9.96
N ARG A 96 6.90 18.90 10.49
CA ARG A 96 7.02 18.16 11.76
C ARG A 96 7.42 19.03 12.95
N ASN A 97 7.64 20.32 12.73
CA ASN A 97 8.12 21.26 13.75
C ASN A 97 9.42 20.78 14.41
N LEU A 98 10.39 20.36 13.58
CA LEU A 98 11.65 19.78 14.03
C LEU A 98 12.81 20.74 13.83
N SER A 99 13.82 20.61 14.68
CA SER A 99 15.12 21.27 14.46
C SER A 99 15.82 20.67 13.23
N LYS A 100 16.68 21.46 12.59
CA LYS A 100 17.49 21.01 11.46
C LYS A 100 18.32 19.74 11.76
N PRO A 101 19.07 19.65 12.88
CA PRO A 101 19.82 18.44 13.19
C PRO A 101 18.92 17.22 13.42
N THR A 102 17.75 17.40 14.04
CA THR A 102 16.79 16.30 14.24
C THR A 102 16.23 15.79 12.90
N ALA A 103 15.85 16.70 11.99
CA ALA A 103 15.35 16.32 10.68
C ALA A 103 16.40 15.56 9.85
N ILE A 104 17.67 15.98 9.95
CA ILE A 104 18.80 15.28 9.30
C ILE A 104 19.00 13.90 9.94
N LYS A 105 18.96 13.78 11.26
CA LYS A 105 19.10 12.50 11.97
C LYS A 105 18.04 11.50 11.53
N ILE A 106 16.77 11.92 11.49
CA ILE A 106 15.66 11.04 11.06
C ILE A 106 15.84 10.61 9.58
N LEU A 107 16.26 11.52 8.71
CA LEU A 107 16.58 11.15 7.33
C LEU A 107 17.76 10.18 7.25
N ASP A 108 18.78 10.36 8.11
CA ASP A 108 19.94 9.49 8.17
C ASP A 108 19.59 8.08 8.69
N GLU A 109 18.63 7.95 9.62
CA GLU A 109 18.09 6.66 10.08
C GLU A 109 17.42 5.87 8.95
N LEU A 110 16.78 6.56 8.00
CA LEU A 110 16.12 5.92 6.85
C LEU A 110 17.09 5.67 5.68
N ASP A 111 18.17 6.44 5.57
CA ASP A 111 19.06 6.46 4.41
C ASP A 111 19.97 5.25 4.33
N VAL A 112 20.22 4.77 3.11
CA VAL A 112 21.10 3.61 2.82
C VAL A 112 22.52 3.75 3.34
N LYS A 113 23.05 4.97 3.52
CA LYS A 113 24.45 5.16 3.92
C LYS A 113 24.67 5.03 5.42
N LYS A 114 23.68 5.38 6.24
CA LYS A 114 23.82 5.50 7.70
C LYS A 114 22.84 4.65 8.48
N GLY A 115 21.72 4.29 7.88
CA GLY A 115 20.63 3.60 8.54
C GLY A 115 20.15 2.38 7.75
N ILE A 116 18.85 2.10 7.84
CA ILE A 116 18.26 0.84 7.38
C ILE A 116 18.15 0.72 5.85
N GLY A 117 18.20 1.83 5.11
CA GLY A 117 18.14 1.84 3.65
C GLY A 117 16.75 1.85 3.04
N LEU A 118 15.73 2.28 3.77
CA LEU A 118 14.38 2.53 3.24
C LEU A 118 14.33 3.70 2.25
N ILE A 119 15.32 4.59 2.28
CA ILE A 119 15.45 5.68 1.30
C ILE A 119 16.87 5.79 0.74
N GLU A 120 16.98 6.41 -0.41
CA GLU A 120 18.25 6.77 -1.03
C GLU A 120 18.21 8.23 -1.50
N ARG A 121 19.11 9.06 -0.95
CA ARG A 121 19.20 10.49 -1.29
C ARG A 121 20.32 10.74 -2.29
N VAL A 122 19.98 11.34 -3.43
CA VAL A 122 20.95 11.72 -4.47
C VAL A 122 21.04 13.24 -4.60
N ARG A 123 22.26 13.75 -4.54
CA ARG A 123 22.58 15.17 -4.76
C ARG A 123 22.78 15.41 -6.25
N LEU A 124 21.96 16.26 -6.85
CA LEU A 124 22.03 16.57 -8.28
C LEU A 124 23.02 17.72 -8.62
N GLY A 125 23.58 18.39 -7.62
CA GLY A 125 24.50 19.51 -7.80
C GLY A 125 23.83 20.80 -8.28
N LEU A 126 24.63 21.88 -8.43
CA LEU A 126 24.31 23.18 -9.05
C LEU A 126 22.85 23.65 -8.90
N GLY A 127 22.47 24.08 -7.70
CA GLY A 127 21.17 24.73 -7.43
C GLY A 127 19.93 23.84 -7.56
N LYS A 128 20.09 22.57 -7.95
CA LYS A 128 18.98 21.62 -8.07
C LYS A 128 18.65 21.00 -6.71
N PRO A 129 17.35 20.85 -6.37
CA PRO A 129 16.95 20.18 -5.15
C PRO A 129 17.38 18.71 -5.15
N ASN A 130 17.75 18.20 -3.98
CA ASN A 130 18.05 16.78 -3.82
C ASN A 130 16.82 15.93 -4.16
N ILE A 131 17.07 14.79 -4.80
CA ILE A 131 16.05 13.77 -5.04
C ILE A 131 16.17 12.67 -3.99
N ILE A 132 15.03 12.08 -3.66
CA ILE A 132 14.93 10.94 -2.76
C ILE A 132 14.20 9.84 -3.51
N TYR A 133 14.80 8.65 -3.53
CA TYR A 133 14.15 7.42 -3.92
C TYR A 133 13.65 6.71 -2.67
N VAL A 134 12.37 6.33 -2.66
CA VAL A 134 11.75 5.61 -1.55
C VAL A 134 11.69 4.13 -1.95
N LYS A 135 12.30 3.25 -1.15
CA LYS A 135 12.35 1.82 -1.41
C LYS A 135 11.15 1.11 -0.80
N ASP A 136 10.81 -0.03 -1.37
CA ASP A 136 9.74 -0.89 -0.85
C ASP A 136 10.25 -1.62 0.41
N PHE A 137 9.51 -1.51 1.51
CA PHE A 137 9.84 -2.18 2.76
C PHE A 137 9.64 -3.70 2.68
N MET A 138 8.89 -4.19 1.68
CA MET A 138 8.70 -5.63 1.44
C MET A 138 9.78 -6.25 0.55
N SER A 139 10.61 -5.43 -0.13
CA SER A 139 11.63 -5.93 -1.07
C SER A 139 12.92 -6.39 -0.39
N ILE A 140 12.82 -6.98 0.82
CA ILE A 140 13.96 -7.55 1.54
C ILE A 140 14.44 -8.78 0.75
N SER A 141 15.33 -8.55 -0.22
CA SER A 141 16.09 -9.61 -0.86
C SER A 141 17.22 -9.98 0.08
N GLU A 142 17.35 -11.28 0.40
CA GLU A 142 18.29 -11.90 1.35
C GLU A 142 19.61 -11.12 1.51
N VAL A 143 19.66 -10.27 2.54
CA VAL A 143 20.91 -9.64 2.94
C VAL A 143 21.66 -10.68 3.79
N LYS A 144 22.79 -11.15 3.25
CA LYS A 144 23.71 -12.09 3.91
C LYS A 144 23.96 -11.65 5.36
N GLU A 145 23.93 -12.60 6.31
CA GLU A 145 24.12 -12.41 7.76
C GLU A 145 25.22 -11.42 8.17
N THR A 146 26.21 -11.23 7.31
CA THR A 146 27.33 -10.28 7.47
C THR A 146 26.91 -8.81 7.63
N ASP A 147 25.77 -8.37 7.09
CA ASP A 147 25.36 -6.96 7.18
C ASP A 147 24.47 -6.66 8.41
N LEU A 148 23.80 -7.68 8.96
CA LEU A 148 23.08 -7.56 10.25
C LEU A 148 24.04 -7.32 11.42
N LEU A 149 25.25 -7.89 11.34
CA LEU A 149 26.29 -7.67 12.33
C LEU A 149 26.80 -6.22 12.33
N LYS A 150 26.86 -5.56 11.17
CA LYS A 150 27.27 -4.15 11.08
C LYS A 150 26.26 -3.21 11.74
N LEU A 151 24.95 -3.49 11.61
CA LEU A 151 23.87 -2.70 12.24
C LEU A 151 23.90 -2.77 13.78
N LYS A 152 24.27 -3.93 14.35
CA LYS A 152 24.42 -4.09 15.80
C LYS A 152 25.61 -3.31 16.35
N THR A 153 26.71 -3.19 15.60
CA THR A 153 27.89 -2.45 16.05
C THR A 153 27.66 -0.94 16.13
N PHE A 154 26.80 -0.36 15.26
CA PHE A 154 26.51 1.08 15.28
C PHE A 154 25.62 1.55 16.45
N THR A 155 24.88 0.64 17.10
CA THR A 155 23.96 0.98 18.21
C THR A 155 24.58 0.78 19.60
N SER A 156 25.79 0.23 19.69
CA SER A 156 26.38 -0.24 20.95
C SER A 156 27.28 0.77 21.69
N GLU A 157 27.44 2.01 21.19
CA GLU A 157 28.34 3.01 21.79
C GLU A 157 27.66 3.99 22.78
N VAL A 158 26.55 3.61 23.41
CA VAL A 158 26.00 4.38 24.54
C VAL A 158 26.34 3.67 25.86
N LYS A 159 27.33 4.25 26.55
CA LYS A 159 27.86 3.81 27.84
C LYS A 159 26.77 3.67 28.91
N ASN A 160 26.88 2.57 29.67
CA ASN A 160 26.18 2.23 30.90
C ASN A 160 25.94 3.40 31.85
N ILE A 161 24.70 3.52 32.37
CA ILE A 161 24.42 4.15 33.67
C ILE A 161 23.44 3.23 34.43
N ASP A 162 23.92 2.74 35.57
CA ASP A 162 23.34 1.82 36.56
C ASP A 162 21.80 1.79 36.68
N LEU A 163 21.22 0.60 36.49
CA LEU A 163 19.92 0.24 37.07
C LEU A 163 20.15 -0.57 38.34
N ARG A 164 20.25 0.16 39.44
CA ARG A 164 20.22 -0.36 40.80
C ARG A 164 18.89 -1.09 41.04
N SER A 165 19.02 -2.37 41.38
CA SER A 165 17.95 -3.28 41.78
C SER A 165 17.02 -2.68 42.84
N LYS A 166 15.72 -2.80 42.61
CA LYS A 166 14.74 -3.04 43.68
C LYS A 166 13.47 -3.67 43.11
N GLU A 167 13.35 -4.96 43.40
CA GLU A 167 12.08 -5.66 43.55
C GLU A 167 11.12 -4.82 44.42
N ASN A 168 9.86 -4.74 44.01
CA ASN A 168 8.71 -4.61 44.90
C ASN A 168 7.45 -4.99 44.12
N GLU A 169 7.04 -6.23 44.38
CA GLU A 169 5.70 -6.80 44.53
C GLU A 169 4.47 -6.10 43.91
N LEU A 170 3.66 -7.00 43.34
CA LEU A 170 2.33 -6.86 42.77
C LEU A 170 1.33 -6.16 43.71
N GLN A 171 0.52 -5.26 43.14
CA GLN A 171 -0.86 -5.06 43.59
C GLN A 171 -1.82 -5.18 42.42
N GLU A 172 -2.74 -6.13 42.56
CA GLU A 172 -3.86 -6.41 41.68
C GLU A 172 -4.76 -5.18 41.54
N VAL A 173 -4.89 -4.65 40.32
CA VAL A 173 -5.95 -3.69 39.99
C VAL A 173 -6.73 -4.18 38.79
N LYS A 174 -7.87 -4.79 39.13
CA LYS A 174 -9.17 -4.81 38.45
C LYS A 174 -9.17 -4.67 36.92
N THR A 175 -9.57 -5.77 36.29
CA THR A 175 -10.04 -5.92 34.92
C THR A 175 -10.91 -4.75 34.45
N LEU A 176 -10.37 -3.92 33.56
CA LEU A 176 -11.16 -3.13 32.63
C LEU A 176 -11.05 -3.82 31.27
N TYR A 177 -12.19 -4.23 30.73
CA TYR A 177 -12.32 -4.85 29.41
C TYR A 177 -11.58 -4.02 28.36
N PRO A 178 -10.53 -4.54 27.70
CA PRO A 178 -10.06 -3.95 26.46
C PRO A 178 -11.17 -4.16 25.43
N ASN A 179 -11.74 -3.07 24.91
CA ASN A 179 -12.49 -3.13 23.65
C ASN A 179 -11.51 -3.46 22.53
N TYR A 180 -11.12 -4.73 22.46
CA TYR A 180 -10.36 -5.30 21.38
C TYR A 180 -11.30 -5.39 20.19
N ILE A 181 -11.22 -4.40 19.28
CA ILE A 181 -11.68 -4.62 17.92
C ILE A 181 -10.62 -5.56 17.31
N ASP A 182 -10.87 -6.87 17.44
CA ASP A 182 -10.17 -7.88 16.66
C ASP A 182 -10.63 -7.76 15.21
N ASN A 183 -9.90 -6.95 14.44
CA ASN A 183 -10.06 -6.90 12.98
C ASN A 183 -8.77 -7.30 12.27
N ASN A 184 -7.84 -7.98 12.95
CA ASN A 184 -6.66 -8.54 12.30
C ASN A 184 -6.84 -10.03 12.02
N LYS A 185 -7.87 -10.30 11.22
CA LYS A 185 -7.76 -11.31 10.17
C LYS A 185 -7.54 -10.57 8.84
N SER A 186 -6.36 -9.98 8.69
CA SER A 186 -5.96 -9.33 7.44
C SER A 186 -5.49 -10.40 6.44
N GLU A 187 -6.45 -11.18 5.93
CA GLU A 187 -6.32 -11.72 4.58
C GLU A 187 -6.24 -10.53 3.61
N TYR A 188 -5.04 -10.34 3.04
CA TYR A 188 -4.75 -9.66 1.78
C TYR A 188 -5.46 -8.32 1.52
N SER A 189 -4.68 -7.23 1.59
CA SER A 189 -4.84 -5.97 0.83
C SER A 189 -6.25 -5.68 0.30
N LYS A 190 -6.97 -4.76 0.96
CA LYS A 190 -8.12 -4.06 0.35
C LYS A 190 -7.65 -3.33 -0.90
N ARG A 191 -7.55 -4.05 -2.02
CA ARG A 191 -7.62 -3.47 -3.35
C ARG A 191 -9.06 -2.96 -3.47
N ASP A 192 -9.24 -1.75 -3.98
CA ASP A 192 -10.56 -1.24 -4.31
C ASP A 192 -11.11 -2.07 -5.48
N PHE A 193 -11.72 -3.21 -5.16
CA PHE A 193 -12.32 -4.10 -6.14
C PHE A 193 -13.64 -3.49 -6.62
N MET A 194 -13.75 -3.31 -7.94
CA MET A 194 -15.00 -3.03 -8.60
C MET A 194 -15.88 -4.27 -8.49
N LYS A 195 -17.15 -4.07 -8.10
CA LYS A 195 -18.17 -5.11 -8.13
C LYS A 195 -18.82 -5.09 -9.51
N LEU A 196 -18.77 -6.23 -10.19
CA LEU A 196 -19.21 -6.39 -11.57
C LEU A 196 -20.19 -7.56 -11.67
N GLY A 197 -20.93 -7.58 -12.78
CA GLY A 197 -21.96 -8.55 -13.07
C GLY A 197 -23.34 -8.19 -12.53
N THR A 198 -24.39 -8.80 -13.07
CA THR A 198 -25.79 -8.60 -12.64
C THR A 198 -25.98 -8.74 -11.13
N PHE A 199 -25.29 -9.70 -10.50
CA PHE A 199 -25.40 -9.96 -9.06
C PHE A 199 -24.32 -9.27 -8.21
N GLN A 200 -23.48 -8.42 -8.82
CA GLN A 200 -22.46 -7.63 -8.11
C GLN A 200 -21.50 -8.47 -7.24
N ASN A 201 -21.23 -9.69 -7.69
CA ASN A 201 -20.48 -10.73 -6.99
C ASN A 201 -19.17 -11.13 -7.70
N VAL A 202 -18.79 -10.40 -8.76
CA VAL A 202 -17.48 -10.52 -9.41
C VAL A 202 -16.63 -9.34 -8.96
N PHE A 203 -15.50 -9.63 -8.32
CA PHE A 203 -14.55 -8.65 -7.78
C PHE A 203 -13.31 -8.57 -8.67
N LEU A 204 -13.12 -7.45 -9.37
CA LEU A 204 -11.94 -7.19 -10.22
C LEU A 204 -11.41 -5.78 -9.93
N THR A 205 -10.10 -5.55 -10.06
CA THR A 205 -9.54 -4.20 -10.00
C THR A 205 -9.66 -3.49 -11.36
N ALA A 206 -9.50 -2.16 -11.39
CA ALA A 206 -9.52 -1.40 -12.64
C ALA A 206 -8.40 -1.82 -13.62
N GLU A 207 -7.25 -2.23 -13.07
CA GLU A 207 -6.13 -2.80 -13.83
C GLU A 207 -6.53 -4.14 -14.45
N ASP A 208 -7.16 -5.03 -13.67
CA ASP A 208 -7.62 -6.34 -14.16
C ASP A 208 -8.65 -6.20 -15.28
N VAL A 209 -9.60 -5.27 -15.15
CA VAL A 209 -10.60 -4.99 -16.20
C VAL A 209 -9.93 -4.53 -17.49
N SER A 210 -8.93 -3.65 -17.39
CA SER A 210 -8.19 -3.14 -18.55
C SER A 210 -7.43 -4.25 -19.27
N GLU A 211 -6.71 -5.09 -18.53
CA GLU A 211 -5.96 -6.23 -19.10
C GLU A 211 -6.90 -7.26 -19.75
N LEU A 212 -8.01 -7.59 -19.08
CA LEU A 212 -8.98 -8.54 -19.61
C LEU A 212 -9.68 -7.99 -20.86
N GLN A 213 -9.98 -6.69 -20.90
CA GLN A 213 -10.61 -6.06 -22.06
C GLN A 213 -9.72 -6.16 -23.31
N ILE A 214 -8.40 -5.94 -23.14
CA ILE A 214 -7.40 -6.10 -24.21
C ILE A 214 -7.29 -7.56 -24.62
N THR A 215 -7.14 -8.47 -23.65
CA THR A 215 -6.90 -9.90 -23.91
C THR A 215 -8.09 -10.58 -24.61
N MET A 216 -9.31 -10.19 -24.24
CA MET A 216 -10.53 -10.87 -24.67
C MET A 216 -11.25 -10.13 -25.82
N ASN A 217 -10.60 -9.11 -26.41
CA ASN A 217 -11.05 -8.37 -27.59
C ASN A 217 -12.55 -7.99 -27.57
N GLY A 218 -13.02 -7.45 -26.44
CA GLY A 218 -14.42 -7.03 -26.27
C GLY A 218 -15.40 -8.09 -25.77
N GLN A 219 -14.97 -9.32 -25.48
CA GLN A 219 -15.85 -10.37 -24.94
C GLN A 219 -15.93 -10.39 -23.40
N LEU A 220 -15.26 -9.47 -22.71
CA LEU A 220 -15.13 -9.48 -21.25
C LEU A 220 -16.49 -9.51 -20.52
N ASP A 221 -17.44 -8.68 -20.94
CA ASP A 221 -18.77 -8.58 -20.30
C ASP A 221 -19.50 -9.92 -20.26
N ASN A 222 -19.37 -10.74 -21.32
CA ASN A 222 -19.98 -12.08 -21.37
C ASN A 222 -19.44 -13.00 -20.26
N TYR A 223 -18.13 -12.97 -20.02
CA TYR A 223 -17.52 -13.84 -19.01
C TYR A 223 -17.74 -13.34 -17.60
N ILE A 224 -17.83 -12.02 -17.41
CA ILE A 224 -18.26 -11.42 -16.13
C ILE A 224 -19.67 -11.91 -15.78
N GLU A 225 -20.62 -11.85 -16.72
CA GLU A 225 -22.00 -12.29 -16.47
C GLU A 225 -22.12 -13.80 -16.24
N ARG A 226 -21.36 -14.61 -16.98
CA ARG A 226 -21.30 -16.06 -16.76
C ARG A 226 -20.81 -16.38 -15.35
N LEU A 227 -19.74 -15.72 -14.90
CA LEU A 227 -19.19 -15.94 -13.56
C LEU A 227 -20.14 -15.41 -12.48
N SER A 228 -20.76 -14.26 -12.71
CA SER A 228 -21.74 -13.67 -11.80
C SER A 228 -22.93 -14.61 -11.57
N SER A 229 -23.52 -15.13 -12.66
CA SER A 229 -24.64 -16.06 -12.63
C SER A 229 -24.26 -17.40 -12.00
N TYR A 230 -23.11 -17.95 -12.37
CA TYR A 230 -22.63 -19.25 -11.87
C TYR A 230 -22.33 -19.23 -10.37
N SER A 231 -21.65 -18.19 -9.87
CA SER A 231 -21.35 -18.04 -8.45
C SER A 231 -22.63 -17.87 -7.63
N LYS A 232 -23.65 -17.18 -8.18
CA LYS A 232 -24.94 -17.00 -7.52
C LYS A 232 -25.77 -18.30 -7.48
N SER A 233 -25.77 -19.09 -8.54
CA SER A 233 -26.58 -20.31 -8.63
C SER A 233 -25.97 -21.49 -7.89
N THR A 234 -24.63 -21.62 -7.92
CA THR A 234 -23.93 -22.77 -7.30
C THR A 234 -23.43 -22.49 -5.89
N GLY A 235 -23.43 -21.23 -5.45
CA GLY A 235 -22.87 -20.80 -4.17
C GLY A 235 -21.34 -20.88 -4.10
N LYS A 236 -20.66 -21.18 -5.21
CA LYS A 236 -19.19 -21.24 -5.26
C LYS A 236 -18.59 -19.85 -5.21
N THR A 237 -17.51 -19.72 -4.45
CA THR A 237 -16.68 -18.52 -4.39
C THR A 237 -15.30 -18.84 -4.95
N TYR A 238 -14.72 -17.88 -5.66
CA TYR A 238 -13.39 -18.00 -6.26
C TYR A 238 -12.42 -17.05 -5.58
N LYS A 239 -11.20 -17.52 -5.31
CA LYS A 239 -10.14 -16.70 -4.69
C LYS A 239 -9.66 -15.58 -5.59
N ASP A 240 -9.61 -15.83 -6.91
CA ASP A 240 -9.19 -14.86 -7.92
C ASP A 240 -10.14 -14.93 -9.11
N HIS A 241 -10.95 -13.88 -9.28
CA HIS A 241 -11.92 -13.79 -10.36
C HIS A 241 -11.27 -13.55 -11.73
N LYS A 242 -10.12 -12.86 -11.80
CA LYS A 242 -9.39 -12.64 -13.05
C LYS A 242 -8.87 -13.97 -13.58
N ALA A 243 -8.22 -14.76 -12.72
CA ALA A 243 -7.69 -16.08 -13.09
C ALA A 243 -8.82 -17.02 -13.55
N THR A 244 -9.98 -16.95 -12.89
CA THR A 244 -11.15 -17.76 -13.27
C THR A 244 -11.69 -17.38 -14.65
N ILE A 245 -11.83 -16.08 -14.92
CA ILE A 245 -12.28 -15.57 -16.22
C ILE A 245 -11.29 -15.97 -17.32
N LEU A 246 -9.98 -15.79 -17.10
CA LEU A 246 -8.94 -16.20 -18.05
C LEU A 246 -8.96 -17.70 -18.31
N SER A 247 -9.12 -18.53 -17.27
CA SER A 247 -9.20 -19.98 -17.42
C SER A 247 -10.38 -20.39 -18.30
N TRP A 248 -11.56 -19.80 -18.09
CA TRP A 248 -12.73 -20.06 -18.93
C TRP A 248 -12.51 -19.57 -20.36
N PHE A 249 -11.92 -18.39 -20.53
CA PHE A 249 -11.60 -17.85 -21.84
C PHE A 249 -10.66 -18.77 -22.63
N TYR A 250 -9.52 -19.16 -22.07
CA TYR A 250 -8.58 -20.04 -22.77
C TYR A 250 -9.15 -21.43 -23.03
N LYS A 251 -9.99 -21.94 -22.13
CA LYS A 251 -10.69 -23.21 -22.34
C LYS A 251 -11.65 -23.12 -23.53
N ASP A 252 -12.43 -22.04 -23.61
CA ASP A 252 -13.40 -21.82 -24.68
C ASP A 252 -12.70 -21.54 -26.04
N GLN A 253 -11.52 -20.90 -26.02
CA GLN A 253 -10.66 -20.72 -27.21
C GLN A 253 -9.98 -22.04 -27.66
N GLY A 254 -9.59 -22.89 -26.70
CA GLY A 254 -8.99 -24.20 -26.98
C GLY A 254 -9.99 -25.20 -27.55
N THR A 255 -11.25 -25.16 -27.12
CA THR A 255 -12.32 -26.00 -27.70
C THR A 255 -12.64 -25.64 -29.14
N LYS A 256 -12.47 -24.37 -29.56
CA LYS A 256 -12.64 -23.97 -30.97
C LYS A 256 -11.56 -24.51 -31.91
N LYS A 257 -10.39 -24.93 -31.40
CA LYS A 257 -9.34 -25.60 -32.19
C LYS A 257 -9.45 -27.13 -32.18
N ALA A 258 -10.35 -27.69 -31.38
CA ALA A 258 -10.57 -29.12 -31.23
C ALA A 258 -11.98 -29.55 -31.68
N ASP A 259 -12.63 -28.75 -32.53
CA ASP A 259 -13.71 -29.27 -33.37
C ASP A 259 -13.09 -30.25 -34.35
N LYS A 260 -13.12 -31.51 -33.93
CA LYS A 260 -12.99 -32.68 -34.79
C LYS A 260 -13.82 -32.43 -36.05
N THR A 261 -13.24 -32.73 -37.20
CA THR A 261 -13.96 -32.99 -38.45
C THR A 261 -15.25 -33.74 -38.14
N SER A 262 -16.40 -33.08 -38.29
CA SER A 262 -17.68 -33.76 -38.21
C SER A 262 -17.68 -34.83 -39.28
N ASN A 263 -17.88 -36.09 -38.89
CA ASN A 263 -18.11 -37.21 -39.79
C ASN A 263 -19.54 -37.17 -40.38
N ILE A 264 -20.03 -35.95 -40.66
CA ILE A 264 -21.34 -35.67 -41.22
C ILE A 264 -21.07 -35.17 -42.65
N PRO A 265 -21.37 -36.00 -43.68
CA PRO A 265 -21.25 -35.61 -45.08
C PRO A 265 -21.96 -34.29 -45.37
N THR A 266 -21.32 -33.42 -46.15
CA THR A 266 -21.94 -32.19 -46.65
C THR A 266 -23.04 -32.51 -47.66
N TRP A 267 -24.05 -31.65 -47.80
CA TRP A 267 -25.19 -31.83 -48.73
C TRP A 267 -24.76 -32.11 -50.18
N GLU A 268 -23.56 -31.66 -50.58
CA GLU A 268 -22.95 -31.88 -51.90
C GLU A 268 -22.47 -33.32 -52.13
N GLU A 269 -22.31 -34.14 -51.08
CA GLU A 269 -21.92 -35.55 -51.17
C GLU A 269 -23.12 -36.50 -51.32
N TYR A 270 -24.34 -36.06 -50.95
CA TYR A 270 -25.56 -36.86 -51.05
C TYR A 270 -26.10 -37.00 -52.49
N ASP A 271 -25.81 -36.03 -53.36
CA ASP A 271 -26.28 -35.99 -54.75
C ASP A 271 -25.38 -36.77 -55.75
N LYS A 272 -24.36 -37.48 -55.25
CA LYS A 272 -23.44 -38.30 -56.07
C LYS A 272 -23.61 -39.82 -55.90
N GLY A 273 -24.67 -40.27 -55.23
CA GLY A 273 -25.01 -41.68 -55.12
C GLY A 273 -25.83 -42.18 -56.30
N GLU A 274 -25.23 -43.01 -57.15
CA GLU A 274 -25.90 -43.73 -58.24
C GLU A 274 -27.13 -44.51 -57.74
N HIS A 275 -28.29 -44.23 -58.33
CA HIS A 275 -29.43 -45.13 -58.28
C HIS A 275 -29.14 -46.34 -59.18
N LEU A 276 -28.85 -47.49 -58.56
CA LEU A 276 -28.96 -48.82 -59.16
C LEU A 276 -30.06 -49.60 -58.47
#